data_AF-A0A518DBC4-F1
#
_entry.id   AF-A0A518DBC4-F1
#
_cell.length_a   1.000
_cell.length_b   1.000
_cell.length_c   1.000
_cell.angle_alpha   90.00
_cell.angle_beta   90.00
_cell.angle_gamma   90.00
#
_symmetry.space_group_name_H-M   'P 1'
#
loop_
_entity.id
_entity.type
_entity.pdbx_description
1 polymer ?
#
loop_
_entity_poly.entity_id
_entity_poly.type
_entity_poly.pdbx_seq_one_letter_code
_entity_poly.pdbx_strand_id
1 'polypeptide(L)'
;MASLPRVPFCLIHLFAATALLIAVGPARAVEVRGSDDSPDTLMRWHRVSLTFDGPTASETDPSNPCFNYRLDVTLRGPSGKEFTVPGFFAADGNAGRTGASSGDKWRANFCPNEVGDWTWQASFREGRDVAIAKDPKAGQPRKPIDGQSGTFTVAESNKSGRDIRSPDKGLILNRGEHFLTFASGKPFLKGGPGVPENMLGYFGFDNTTSENKRGPVYEDIPQEEKYLHRYAGHTRDWEPGDPDWDRNDGPEGTRKNAGRNFIGMLNFLGRQNGVTSLYIMTMSVQDDGDDTYPTVAHADKEHYDVSKLDQWETVFTHAESVGIFMHLLLCEASNDMYYNSEGKPLGRIRKLFFRQMLARFGHHVAFQLDIGEEHDFTIPQVKEQAAWLKMLDAYDHPISSHNRGPKLEALWSGLVGDRNIDMTAVQSGLGNQKIYQFVKKWREKSADAGAPLVISGDEIHGTMTDYDKGRVEKMWPWYLSGGGGYEWYLKKPESHNYDQEVDDYRITKQMPKQIGIAVNELIKLPLNAMAPHNDLLKGMPNGFCLAQPGEVYAIYDQKKGRGFRLDLTDAQGEFEVKWLNPRSGGPWATGSVAAVSGGKEADLGEAPDTADQDWCCIVRKQ
;
A
#
# COMPACT_ATOMS: atom_id res chain seq x y z
N MET A 1 -0.79 85.74 69.33
CA MET A 1 -2.05 85.37 68.64
C MET A 1 -1.82 85.44 67.14
N ALA A 2 -2.61 84.66 66.38
CA ALA A 2 -2.59 84.48 64.92
C ALA A 2 -1.70 83.33 64.39
N SER A 3 -2.32 82.16 64.41
CA SER A 3 -1.97 80.92 63.71
C SER A 3 -2.22 81.03 62.19
N LEU A 4 -1.27 80.58 61.37
CA LEU A 4 -1.44 80.29 59.95
C LEU A 4 -1.40 78.76 59.74
N PRO A 5 -2.31 78.16 58.96
CA PRO A 5 -2.40 76.72 58.82
C PRO A 5 -1.44 76.17 57.75
N ARG A 6 -0.84 75.02 58.06
CA ARG A 6 0.03 74.23 57.18
C ARG A 6 -0.81 73.45 56.16
N VAL A 7 -0.39 73.52 54.90
CA VAL A 7 -0.91 72.74 53.76
C VAL A 7 -0.45 71.28 53.88
N PRO A 8 -1.32 70.27 53.69
CA PRO A 8 -0.89 68.87 53.72
C PRO A 8 -0.33 68.42 52.36
N PHE A 9 0.79 67.70 52.41
CA PHE A 9 1.36 66.94 51.31
C PHE A 9 0.44 65.76 50.94
N CYS A 10 -0.10 65.75 49.73
CA CYS A 10 -0.75 64.58 49.16
C CYS A 10 0.31 63.65 48.54
N LEU A 11 0.47 62.44 49.10
CA LEU A 11 1.19 61.34 48.46
C LEU A 11 0.43 60.93 47.18
N ILE A 12 1.10 61.04 46.03
CA ILE A 12 0.67 60.38 44.79
C ILE A 12 1.14 58.93 44.88
N HIS A 13 0.21 58.00 45.05
CA HIS A 13 0.46 56.57 44.85
C HIS A 13 0.49 56.29 43.34
N LEU A 14 1.69 56.11 42.81
CA LEU A 14 1.93 55.62 41.46
C LEU A 14 1.59 54.11 41.43
N PHE A 15 0.38 53.75 41.02
CA PHE A 15 0.06 52.36 40.66
C PHE A 15 0.83 52.03 39.36
N ALA A 16 1.99 51.39 39.50
CA ALA A 16 2.64 50.71 38.39
C ALA A 16 1.79 49.48 38.02
N ALA A 17 0.95 49.61 37.00
CA ALA A 17 0.33 48.47 36.36
C ALA A 17 1.43 47.70 35.61
N THR A 18 1.98 46.67 36.25
CA THR A 18 2.86 45.71 35.60
C THR A 18 2.02 44.92 34.60
N ALA A 19 1.98 45.38 33.36
CA ALA A 19 1.48 44.57 32.25
C ALA A 19 2.42 43.38 32.11
N LEU A 20 2.00 42.24 32.65
CA LEU A 20 2.64 40.95 32.43
C LEU A 20 2.40 40.61 30.95
N LEU A 21 3.30 41.03 30.07
CA LEU A 21 3.42 40.48 28.72
C LEU A 21 3.80 39.01 28.88
N ILE A 22 2.79 38.15 28.99
CA ILE A 22 2.96 36.74 28.68
C ILE A 22 3.29 36.71 27.20
N ALA A 23 4.58 36.58 26.88
CA ALA A 23 5.00 36.14 25.57
C ALA A 23 4.40 34.73 25.40
N VAL A 24 3.22 34.67 24.79
CA VAL A 24 2.70 33.42 24.25
C VAL A 24 3.71 33.04 23.18
N GLY A 25 4.67 32.18 23.54
CA GLY A 25 5.54 31.55 22.56
C GLY A 25 4.65 30.98 21.45
N PRO A 26 5.08 30.99 20.18
CA PRO A 26 4.28 30.42 19.10
C PRO A 26 3.85 29.02 19.54
N ALA A 27 2.53 28.80 19.63
CA ALA A 27 1.99 27.50 19.94
C ALA A 27 2.42 26.56 18.81
N ARG A 28 3.29 25.61 19.16
CA ARG A 28 4.00 24.71 18.26
C ARG A 28 3.59 23.28 18.59
N ALA A 29 3.65 22.40 17.59
CA ALA A 29 3.62 20.96 17.81
C ALA A 29 4.64 20.62 18.91
N VAL A 30 4.25 19.75 19.83
CA VAL A 30 5.13 19.34 20.95
C VAL A 30 6.26 18.46 20.47
N GLU A 31 6.07 17.80 19.33
CA GLU A 31 7.06 16.98 18.67
C GLU A 31 6.88 17.05 17.15
N VAL A 32 7.99 17.22 16.43
CA VAL A 32 8.09 16.96 14.98
C VAL A 32 9.22 15.96 14.81
N ARG A 33 8.89 14.74 14.41
CA ARG A 33 9.82 13.60 14.43
C ARG A 33 9.81 12.85 13.10
N GLY A 34 10.96 12.33 12.69
CA GLY A 34 11.11 11.46 11.53
C GLY A 34 10.59 10.04 11.77
N SER A 35 10.86 9.13 10.85
CA SER A 35 10.58 7.70 11.00
C SER A 35 11.45 7.07 12.09
N ASP A 36 11.07 5.88 12.57
CA ASP A 36 11.75 5.25 13.70
C ASP A 36 13.21 4.87 13.43
N ASP A 37 13.59 4.69 12.17
CA ASP A 37 14.95 4.45 11.73
C ASP A 37 15.79 5.74 11.57
N SER A 38 15.18 6.93 11.69
CA SER A 38 15.85 8.24 11.62
C SER A 38 15.02 9.33 12.35
N PRO A 39 14.80 9.20 13.67
CA PRO A 39 13.82 10.05 14.39
C PRO A 39 14.21 11.53 14.41
N ASP A 40 15.51 11.82 14.43
CA ASP A 40 16.05 13.18 14.55
C ASP A 40 16.32 13.85 13.18
N THR A 41 16.00 13.19 12.07
CA THR A 41 16.24 13.73 10.73
C THR A 41 15.02 13.53 9.84
N LEU A 42 14.46 14.64 9.36
CA LEU A 42 13.32 14.62 8.45
C LEU A 42 13.83 14.51 7.02
N MET A 43 13.38 13.50 6.28
CA MET A 43 13.87 13.22 4.93
C MET A 43 12.72 13.15 3.94
N ARG A 44 13.00 13.53 2.69
CA ARG A 44 12.08 13.33 1.57
C ARG A 44 11.71 11.84 1.47
N TRP A 45 10.43 11.56 1.26
CA TRP A 45 9.84 10.20 1.24
C TRP A 45 9.82 9.44 2.55
N HIS A 46 10.13 10.09 3.69
CA HIS A 46 10.05 9.48 5.01
C HIS A 46 8.88 10.06 5.78
N ARG A 47 8.30 9.27 6.69
CA ARG A 47 7.29 9.78 7.61
C ARG A 47 7.86 10.93 8.46
N VAL A 48 7.11 12.00 8.53
CA VAL A 48 7.22 13.11 9.48
C VAL A 48 5.95 13.12 10.31
N SER A 49 6.07 12.92 11.62
CA SER A 49 4.95 12.95 12.55
C SER A 49 4.92 14.30 13.27
N LEU A 50 3.79 15.00 13.20
CA LEU A 50 3.52 16.19 14.00
C LEU A 50 2.60 15.80 15.15
N THR A 51 3.10 15.85 16.38
CA THR A 51 2.35 15.52 17.60
C THR A 51 1.99 16.78 18.37
N PHE A 52 0.78 16.84 18.91
CA PHE A 52 0.23 17.97 19.64
C PHE A 52 -0.34 17.54 21.00
N ASP A 53 -0.21 18.41 22.00
CA ASP A 53 -0.95 18.29 23.26
C ASP A 53 -2.36 18.86 23.06
N GLY A 54 -3.36 18.01 23.23
CA GLY A 54 -4.77 18.35 23.05
C GLY A 54 -5.62 18.00 24.27
N PRO A 55 -6.95 17.92 24.08
CA PRO A 55 -7.82 17.34 25.09
C PRO A 55 -7.39 15.91 25.42
N THR A 56 -7.38 15.56 26.71
CA THR A 56 -7.27 14.18 27.14
C THR A 56 -8.49 13.40 26.65
N ALA A 57 -8.26 12.24 26.06
CA ALA A 57 -9.29 11.31 25.66
C ALA A 57 -8.86 9.86 25.92
N SER A 58 -9.81 8.93 25.80
CA SER A 58 -9.58 7.50 25.72
C SER A 58 -10.32 6.92 24.52
N GLU A 59 -9.82 5.80 24.01
CA GLU A 59 -10.50 4.98 23.01
C GLU A 59 -11.96 4.68 23.37
N THR A 60 -12.28 4.55 24.65
CA THR A 60 -13.63 4.17 25.12
C THR A 60 -14.45 5.34 25.67
N ASP A 61 -13.99 6.58 25.45
CA ASP A 61 -14.71 7.75 25.95
C ASP A 61 -16.09 7.89 25.31
N PRO A 62 -17.13 8.27 26.09
CA PRO A 62 -18.46 8.54 25.54
C PRO A 62 -18.46 9.62 24.44
N SER A 63 -17.54 10.59 24.55
CA SER A 63 -17.24 11.50 23.45
C SER A 63 -16.12 10.91 22.60
N ASN A 64 -16.51 10.03 21.68
CA ASN A 64 -15.59 9.30 20.82
C ASN A 64 -14.52 10.21 20.16
N PRO A 65 -13.22 9.98 20.43
CA PRO A 65 -12.14 10.83 19.93
C PRO A 65 -11.93 10.75 18.41
N CYS A 66 -12.35 9.65 17.78
CA CYS A 66 -12.24 9.41 16.35
C CYS A 66 -13.34 10.12 15.54
N PHE A 67 -14.52 10.35 16.14
CA PHE A 67 -15.66 11.01 15.50
C PHE A 67 -15.78 12.49 15.81
N ASN A 68 -15.63 12.85 17.09
CA ASN A 68 -16.03 14.15 17.59
C ASN A 68 -14.90 15.18 17.59
N TYR A 69 -13.71 14.77 17.15
CA TYR A 69 -12.58 15.65 16.90
C TYR A 69 -12.05 15.47 15.48
N ARG A 70 -11.59 16.58 14.88
CA ARG A 70 -10.95 16.58 13.57
C ARG A 70 -9.68 17.40 13.64
N LEU A 71 -8.54 16.72 13.58
CA LEU A 71 -7.25 17.32 13.27
C LEU A 71 -7.04 17.25 11.76
N ASP A 72 -6.76 18.37 11.12
CA ASP A 72 -6.20 18.43 9.77
C ASP A 72 -4.98 19.36 9.81
N VAL A 73 -3.88 18.95 9.19
CA VAL A 73 -2.65 19.75 9.11
C VAL A 73 -2.40 20.11 7.65
N THR A 74 -2.38 21.41 7.35
CA THR A 74 -2.01 21.91 6.02
C THR A 74 -0.53 22.22 6.00
N LEU A 75 0.21 21.61 5.07
CA LEU A 75 1.64 21.76 4.89
C LEU A 75 1.91 22.38 3.52
N ARG A 76 2.86 23.32 3.47
CA ARG A 76 3.30 23.96 2.23
C ARG A 76 4.80 23.76 2.06
N GLY A 77 5.18 23.18 0.92
CA GLY A 77 6.56 22.88 0.57
C GLY A 77 7.28 24.03 -0.14
N PRO A 78 8.58 23.84 -0.42
CA PRO A 78 9.44 24.84 -1.07
C PRO A 78 8.91 25.35 -2.42
N SER A 79 8.30 24.47 -3.23
CA SER A 79 7.69 24.85 -4.51
C SER A 79 6.39 25.67 -4.37
N GLY A 80 5.86 25.78 -3.15
CA GLY A 80 4.55 26.34 -2.87
C GLY A 80 3.40 25.34 -2.96
N LYS A 81 3.67 24.06 -3.31
CA LYS A 81 2.68 22.98 -3.28
C LYS A 81 2.15 22.78 -1.86
N GLU A 82 0.83 22.56 -1.75
CA GLU A 82 0.15 22.32 -0.48
C GLU A 82 -0.40 20.91 -0.38
N PHE A 83 -0.41 20.39 0.85
CA PHE A 83 -0.99 19.12 1.25
C PHE A 83 -1.83 19.36 2.51
N THR A 84 -3.01 18.76 2.60
CA THR A 84 -3.78 18.74 3.84
C THR A 84 -3.94 17.29 4.27
N VAL A 85 -3.25 16.90 5.35
CA VAL A 85 -3.29 15.53 5.86
C VAL A 85 -4.22 15.44 7.08
N PRO A 86 -5.07 14.41 7.17
CA PRO A 86 -5.87 14.17 8.35
C PRO A 86 -5.01 13.64 9.50
N GLY A 87 -5.32 14.07 10.72
CA GLY A 87 -4.74 13.56 11.95
C GLY A 87 -5.69 12.69 12.77
N PHE A 88 -5.16 12.06 13.81
CA PHE A 88 -5.83 11.06 14.65
C PHE A 88 -5.44 11.21 16.13
N PHE A 89 -6.22 10.57 17.00
CA PHE A 89 -5.91 10.44 18.43
C PHE A 89 -4.84 9.36 18.64
N ALA A 90 -3.78 9.71 19.37
CA ALA A 90 -2.56 8.92 19.51
C ALA A 90 -2.24 8.55 20.97
N ALA A 91 -3.22 8.60 21.89
CA ALA A 91 -3.06 8.27 23.31
C ALA A 91 -1.87 8.99 23.97
N ASP A 92 -0.84 8.27 24.38
CA ASP A 92 0.39 8.82 24.98
C ASP A 92 1.48 9.19 23.96
N GLY A 93 1.23 8.95 22.66
CA GLY A 93 2.15 9.18 21.55
C GLY A 93 3.13 8.03 21.26
N ASN A 94 3.09 6.95 22.03
CA ASN A 94 3.96 5.78 21.88
C ASN A 94 3.21 4.47 22.18
N ALA A 95 1.90 4.46 21.86
CA ALA A 95 0.96 3.43 22.28
C ALA A 95 1.41 2.02 21.87
N GLY A 96 1.99 1.84 20.68
CA GLY A 96 2.44 0.52 20.20
C GLY A 96 3.50 -0.14 21.08
N ARG A 97 4.19 0.64 21.94
CA ARG A 97 5.16 0.16 22.94
C ARG A 97 4.63 0.16 24.37
N THR A 98 3.64 0.99 24.69
CA THR A 98 3.16 1.18 26.07
C THR A 98 1.81 0.53 26.34
N GLY A 99 1.07 0.17 25.29
CA GLY A 99 -0.30 -0.31 25.35
C GLY A 99 -1.30 0.77 25.75
N ALA A 100 -0.93 2.06 25.65
CA ALA A 100 -1.77 3.15 26.11
C ALA A 100 -3.03 3.31 25.25
N SER A 101 -4.20 3.23 25.89
CA SER A 101 -5.52 3.48 25.29
C SER A 101 -6.13 4.83 25.69
N SER A 102 -5.35 5.67 26.37
CA SER A 102 -5.75 7.02 26.78
C SER A 102 -4.55 7.94 26.88
N GLY A 103 -4.80 9.24 26.78
CA GLY A 103 -3.77 10.27 26.85
C GLY A 103 -4.24 11.55 26.18
N ASP A 104 -3.31 12.46 25.90
CA ASP A 104 -3.59 13.79 25.37
C ASP A 104 -2.90 14.08 24.03
N LYS A 105 -2.33 13.05 23.39
CA LYS A 105 -1.61 13.20 22.13
C LYS A 105 -2.52 13.07 20.92
N TRP A 106 -2.35 14.01 20.01
CA TRP A 106 -2.99 14.04 18.70
C TRP A 106 -1.90 14.14 17.64
N ARG A 107 -1.96 13.32 16.60
CA ARG A 107 -0.87 13.17 15.63
C ARG A 107 -1.39 13.32 14.20
N ALA A 108 -0.59 13.93 13.35
CA ALA A 108 -0.75 13.86 11.90
C ALA A 108 0.56 13.36 11.28
N ASN A 109 0.46 12.39 10.38
CA ASN A 109 1.60 11.86 9.64
C ASN A 109 1.66 12.48 8.24
N PHE A 110 2.86 12.86 7.82
CA PHE A 110 3.13 13.50 6.53
C PHE A 110 4.38 12.90 5.89
N CYS A 111 4.44 12.83 4.57
CA CYS A 111 5.58 12.35 3.81
C CYS A 111 6.01 13.41 2.80
N PRO A 112 7.06 14.20 3.09
CA PRO A 112 7.47 15.30 2.23
C PRO A 112 7.98 14.78 0.89
N ASN A 113 7.54 15.44 -0.19
CA ASN A 113 7.96 15.13 -1.57
C ASN A 113 9.08 16.03 -2.08
N GLU A 114 9.57 16.96 -1.27
CA GLU A 114 10.55 17.98 -1.64
C GLU A 114 11.54 18.21 -0.49
N VAL A 115 12.81 18.42 -0.85
CA VAL A 115 13.88 18.84 0.06
C VAL A 115 13.80 20.34 0.28
N GLY A 116 13.99 20.80 1.51
CA GLY A 116 14.00 22.22 1.88
C GLY A 116 13.04 22.55 3.01
N ASP A 117 12.70 23.83 3.12
CA ASP A 117 11.88 24.34 4.22
C ASP A 117 10.39 24.13 3.95
N TRP A 118 9.72 23.54 4.93
CA TRP A 118 8.29 23.33 4.96
C TRP A 118 7.66 24.20 6.03
N THR A 119 6.46 24.70 5.74
CA THR A 119 5.60 25.38 6.73
C THR A 119 4.36 24.55 6.96
N TRP A 120 3.77 24.63 8.16
CA TRP A 120 2.55 23.90 8.48
C TRP A 120 1.61 24.73 9.36
N GLN A 121 0.31 24.43 9.26
CA GLN A 121 -0.76 24.99 10.09
C GLN A 121 -1.79 23.91 10.45
N ALA A 122 -2.13 23.80 11.73
CA ALA A 122 -3.13 22.87 12.24
C ALA A 122 -4.53 23.52 12.34
N SER A 123 -5.55 22.79 11.92
CA SER A 123 -6.96 23.04 12.23
C SER A 123 -7.44 21.92 13.15
N PHE A 124 -7.96 22.27 14.32
CA PHE A 124 -8.49 21.28 15.27
C PHE A 124 -9.91 21.63 15.64
N ARG A 125 -10.85 20.77 15.26
CA ARG A 125 -12.29 21.01 15.41
C ARG A 125 -12.90 20.00 16.35
N GLU A 126 -13.87 20.44 17.12
CA GLU A 126 -14.67 19.61 18.01
C GLU A 126 -16.15 19.77 17.66
N GLY A 127 -16.87 18.67 17.64
CA GLY A 127 -18.30 18.66 17.42
C GLY A 127 -18.77 17.29 16.97
N ARG A 128 -20.06 17.03 17.14
CA ARG A 128 -20.66 15.77 16.70
C ARG A 128 -20.32 15.51 15.23
N ASP A 129 -19.68 14.37 14.98
CA ASP A 129 -19.43 13.82 13.63
C ASP A 129 -18.47 14.67 12.78
N VAL A 130 -17.73 15.58 13.41
CA VAL A 130 -16.88 16.56 12.73
C VAL A 130 -15.78 15.91 11.90
N ALA A 131 -15.28 14.75 12.31
CA ALA A 131 -14.26 13.99 11.58
C ALA A 131 -14.68 13.66 10.14
N ILE A 132 -15.97 13.40 9.91
CA ILE A 132 -16.51 12.96 8.61
C ILE A 132 -17.32 14.05 7.89
N ALA A 133 -17.33 15.27 8.42
CA ALA A 133 -18.06 16.39 7.82
C ALA A 133 -17.33 16.94 6.59
N LYS A 134 -18.04 17.14 5.47
CA LYS A 134 -17.48 17.73 4.25
C LYS A 134 -17.03 19.19 4.42
N ASP A 135 -17.68 19.94 5.30
CA ASP A 135 -17.30 21.33 5.57
C ASP A 135 -16.03 21.37 6.43
N PRO A 136 -14.92 21.95 5.93
CA PRO A 136 -13.69 22.11 6.70
C PRO A 136 -13.84 23.02 7.94
N LYS A 137 -14.95 23.78 8.03
CA LYS A 137 -15.29 24.63 9.18
C LYS A 137 -16.33 24.03 10.12
N ALA A 138 -16.80 22.80 9.87
CA ALA A 138 -17.71 22.11 10.79
C ALA A 138 -17.15 22.02 12.22
N GLY A 139 -18.06 22.04 13.20
CA GLY A 139 -17.70 22.06 14.62
C GLY A 139 -17.16 23.41 15.10
N GLN A 140 -16.64 23.44 16.32
CA GLN A 140 -16.01 24.60 16.93
C GLN A 140 -14.48 24.43 16.93
N PRO A 141 -13.69 25.49 16.67
CA PRO A 141 -12.24 25.43 16.84
C PRO A 141 -11.90 25.10 18.30
N ARG A 142 -11.02 24.12 18.51
CA ARG A 142 -10.62 23.67 19.85
C ARG A 142 -9.14 23.97 20.10
N LYS A 143 -8.89 24.89 21.04
CA LYS A 143 -7.55 25.21 21.55
C LYS A 143 -7.06 24.10 22.50
N PRO A 144 -5.74 23.94 22.68
CA PRO A 144 -4.66 24.79 22.13
C PRO A 144 -4.22 24.43 20.71
N ILE A 145 -4.68 23.33 20.11
CA ILE A 145 -4.19 22.84 18.80
C ILE A 145 -4.63 23.74 17.65
N ASP A 146 -5.90 24.17 17.62
CA ASP A 146 -6.42 24.94 16.49
C ASP A 146 -5.61 26.22 16.25
N GLY A 147 -5.15 26.42 15.02
CA GLY A 147 -4.37 27.59 14.60
C GLY A 147 -2.89 27.55 14.98
N GLN A 148 -2.38 26.46 15.56
CA GLN A 148 -0.93 26.27 15.69
C GLN A 148 -0.26 26.22 14.33
N SER A 149 0.98 26.67 14.26
CA SER A 149 1.76 26.68 13.03
C SER A 149 3.26 26.62 13.31
N GLY A 150 4.04 26.17 12.34
CA GLY A 150 5.49 26.11 12.46
C GLY A 150 6.17 25.79 11.16
N THR A 151 7.47 25.48 11.27
CA THR A 151 8.33 25.13 10.13
C THR A 151 9.24 23.98 10.51
N PHE A 152 9.70 23.23 9.52
CA PHE A 152 10.78 22.27 9.64
C PHE A 152 11.53 22.16 8.30
N THR A 153 12.76 21.65 8.33
CA THR A 153 13.57 21.46 7.13
C THR A 153 13.67 19.98 6.82
N VAL A 154 13.51 19.63 5.55
CA VAL A 154 13.60 18.26 5.03
C VAL A 154 14.90 18.10 4.26
N ALA A 155 15.66 17.08 4.61
CA ALA A 155 16.86 16.66 3.89
C ALA A 155 16.52 15.66 2.77
N GLU A 156 17.48 15.39 1.88
CA GLU A 156 17.34 14.30 0.93
C GLU A 156 17.43 12.95 1.63
N SER A 157 16.72 11.95 1.10
CA SER A 157 16.80 10.58 1.62
C SER A 157 18.19 9.99 1.47
N ASN A 158 18.62 9.25 2.49
CA ASN A 158 19.86 8.46 2.47
C ASN A 158 19.63 6.99 2.05
N LYS A 159 18.39 6.62 1.68
CA LYS A 159 18.03 5.25 1.31
C LYS A 159 18.45 4.91 -0.12
N SER A 160 18.60 3.62 -0.39
CA SER A 160 19.03 3.09 -1.69
C SER A 160 18.47 1.67 -1.91
N GLY A 161 18.76 1.08 -3.06
CA GLY A 161 18.45 -0.33 -3.32
C GLY A 161 16.96 -0.56 -3.51
N ARG A 162 16.35 -1.47 -2.73
CA ARG A 162 14.90 -1.80 -2.80
C ARG A 162 14.01 -0.85 -2.01
N ASP A 163 14.55 -0.16 -1.00
CA ASP A 163 13.79 0.78 -0.17
C ASP A 163 13.08 1.80 -1.07
N ILE A 164 11.75 1.88 -0.96
CA ILE A 164 10.90 2.76 -1.77
C ILE A 164 11.18 4.23 -1.48
N ARG A 165 11.73 4.54 -0.31
CA ARG A 165 12.03 5.90 0.14
C ARG A 165 13.33 6.46 -0.49
N SER A 166 13.99 5.69 -1.36
CA SER A 166 15.20 6.12 -2.07
C SER A 166 14.94 7.38 -2.93
N PRO A 167 15.92 8.28 -3.11
CA PRO A 167 15.74 9.54 -3.86
C PRO A 167 15.24 9.40 -5.30
N ASP A 168 15.54 8.26 -5.95
CA ASP A 168 15.13 7.94 -7.32
C ASP A 168 13.78 7.19 -7.40
N LYS A 169 13.07 7.08 -6.27
CA LYS A 169 11.77 6.44 -6.12
C LYS A 169 10.75 7.41 -5.48
N GLY A 170 10.15 7.05 -4.34
CA GLY A 170 9.04 7.76 -3.72
C GLY A 170 7.67 7.34 -4.25
N LEU A 171 6.71 8.27 -4.20
CA LEU A 171 5.29 8.03 -4.48
C LEU A 171 5.00 7.24 -5.77
N ILE A 172 4.32 6.10 -5.59
CA ILE A 172 3.91 5.19 -6.66
C ILE A 172 2.47 5.47 -7.06
N LEU A 173 2.26 5.89 -8.31
CA LEU A 173 0.93 6.25 -8.85
C LEU A 173 0.70 5.65 -10.22
N ASN A 174 -0.57 5.56 -10.63
CA ASN A 174 -0.93 5.60 -12.04
C ASN A 174 -0.89 7.06 -12.50
N ARG A 175 -0.05 7.37 -13.49
CA ARG A 175 0.09 8.73 -14.05
C ARG A 175 -0.60 8.89 -15.40
N GLY A 176 -1.70 8.16 -15.61
CA GLY A 176 -2.46 8.15 -16.85
C GLY A 176 -1.85 7.23 -17.91
N GLU A 177 -1.24 6.13 -17.49
CA GLU A 177 -0.68 5.11 -18.38
C GLU A 177 -1.14 3.71 -17.93
N HIS A 178 -0.48 2.65 -18.41
CA HIS A 178 -0.87 1.26 -18.10
C HIS A 178 0.08 0.55 -17.12
N PHE A 179 1.04 1.29 -16.56
CA PHE A 179 1.93 0.83 -15.51
C PHE A 179 1.96 1.86 -14.39
N LEU A 180 2.08 1.38 -13.15
CA LEU A 180 2.42 2.24 -12.04
C LEU A 180 3.84 2.76 -12.23
N THR A 181 4.12 3.97 -11.74
CA THR A 181 5.45 4.57 -11.81
C THR A 181 5.85 5.14 -10.46
N PHE A 182 7.15 5.18 -10.18
CA PHE A 182 7.69 5.99 -9.09
C PHE A 182 7.62 7.49 -9.42
N ALA A 183 7.82 8.36 -8.43
CA ALA A 183 7.87 9.81 -8.65
C ALA A 183 8.96 10.25 -9.65
N SER A 184 10.00 9.43 -9.85
CA SER A 184 11.03 9.63 -10.88
C SER A 184 10.57 9.31 -12.31
N GLY A 185 9.38 8.75 -12.50
CA GLY A 185 8.87 8.27 -13.79
C GLY A 185 9.32 6.86 -14.17
N LYS A 186 10.22 6.23 -13.39
CA LYS A 186 10.58 4.83 -13.59
C LYS A 186 9.35 3.92 -13.38
N PRO A 187 9.16 2.87 -14.19
CA PRO A 187 8.07 1.93 -13.98
C PRO A 187 8.19 1.24 -12.61
N PHE A 188 7.05 0.82 -12.08
CA PHE A 188 6.90 -0.10 -10.96
C PHE A 188 6.04 -1.27 -11.43
N LEU A 189 6.49 -2.49 -11.19
CA LEU A 189 5.76 -3.70 -11.54
C LEU A 189 5.29 -4.41 -10.26
N LYS A 190 3.97 -4.49 -10.08
CA LYS A 190 3.32 -5.09 -8.92
C LYS A 190 3.39 -6.62 -9.02
N GLY A 191 3.98 -7.29 -8.03
CA GLY A 191 4.07 -8.74 -7.99
C GLY A 191 4.16 -9.26 -6.57
N GLY A 192 3.16 -10.02 -6.13
CA GLY A 192 3.04 -10.46 -4.74
C GLY A 192 2.30 -11.78 -4.56
N PRO A 193 2.41 -12.42 -3.38
CA PRO A 193 1.45 -13.43 -2.98
C PRO A 193 0.07 -12.79 -2.77
N GLY A 194 -0.98 -13.49 -3.20
CA GLY A 194 -2.37 -13.16 -2.90
C GLY A 194 -2.92 -13.90 -1.67
N VAL A 195 -2.05 -14.54 -0.86
CA VAL A 195 -2.42 -15.31 0.33
C VAL A 195 -1.29 -15.29 1.39
N PRO A 196 -1.59 -15.34 2.70
CA PRO A 196 -2.94 -15.19 3.25
C PRO A 196 -3.35 -13.71 3.22
N GLU A 197 -4.63 -13.43 3.05
CA GLU A 197 -5.13 -12.05 2.97
C GLU A 197 -5.28 -11.41 4.36
N ASN A 198 -5.68 -12.19 5.35
CA ASN A 198 -5.91 -11.84 6.74
C ASN A 198 -4.59 -11.75 7.55
N MET A 199 -3.47 -11.46 6.88
CA MET A 199 -2.14 -11.54 7.49
C MET A 199 -1.97 -10.68 8.74
N LEU A 200 -2.79 -9.63 8.90
CA LEU A 200 -2.83 -8.74 10.07
C LEU A 200 -3.53 -9.36 11.30
N GLY A 201 -4.21 -10.49 11.16
CA GLY A 201 -4.67 -11.36 12.24
C GLY A 201 -3.52 -12.08 12.94
N TYR A 202 -2.55 -11.31 13.43
CA TYR A 202 -1.25 -11.78 13.90
C TYR A 202 -1.16 -11.73 15.43
N PHE A 203 -0.66 -12.81 16.05
CA PHE A 203 -0.58 -12.91 17.51
C PHE A 203 0.27 -11.81 18.15
N GLY A 204 1.24 -11.24 17.44
CA GLY A 204 2.14 -10.25 18.01
C GLY A 204 1.57 -8.84 18.07
N PHE A 205 0.35 -8.60 17.59
CA PHE A 205 -0.31 -7.31 17.73
C PHE A 205 -1.15 -7.25 19.01
N ASP A 206 -1.21 -6.07 19.61
CA ASP A 206 -2.07 -5.78 20.75
C ASP A 206 -3.54 -5.99 20.39
N ASN A 207 -4.33 -6.47 21.35
CA ASN A 207 -5.79 -6.61 21.28
C ASN A 207 -6.29 -7.29 20.00
N THR A 208 -5.58 -8.34 19.60
CA THR A 208 -5.87 -9.12 18.40
C THR A 208 -6.31 -10.52 18.81
N THR A 209 -7.51 -10.89 18.42
CA THR A 209 -8.14 -12.19 18.65
C THR A 209 -8.78 -12.69 17.37
N SER A 210 -9.07 -14.00 17.30
CA SER A 210 -9.90 -14.57 16.25
C SER A 210 -11.20 -15.11 16.85
N GLU A 211 -12.34 -14.70 16.30
CA GLU A 211 -13.67 -15.22 16.70
C GLU A 211 -14.09 -16.45 15.89
N ASN A 212 -13.37 -16.75 14.82
CA ASN A 212 -13.61 -17.93 14.02
C ASN A 212 -12.60 -19.06 14.34
N LYS A 213 -12.86 -20.24 13.78
CA LYS A 213 -12.00 -21.44 13.96
C LYS A 213 -11.20 -21.75 12.70
N ARG A 214 -10.87 -20.72 11.92
CA ARG A 214 -10.14 -20.79 10.66
C ARG A 214 -8.85 -19.98 10.84
N GLY A 215 -7.76 -20.45 10.25
CA GLY A 215 -6.43 -19.88 10.48
C GLY A 215 -5.39 -20.97 10.76
N PRO A 216 -4.10 -20.61 10.85
CA PRO A 216 -3.05 -21.59 11.10
C PRO A 216 -3.19 -22.14 12.52
N VAL A 217 -3.43 -23.44 12.63
CA VAL A 217 -3.52 -24.13 13.91
C VAL A 217 -2.14 -24.58 14.34
N TYR A 218 -1.72 -24.12 15.51
CA TYR A 218 -0.48 -24.52 16.16
C TYR A 218 -0.73 -25.45 17.34
N GLU A 219 0.09 -26.47 17.46
CA GLU A 219 0.21 -27.25 18.69
C GLU A 219 0.96 -26.42 19.74
N ASP A 220 0.60 -26.58 21.02
CA ASP A 220 1.30 -25.97 22.15
C ASP A 220 1.37 -24.43 22.18
N ILE A 221 0.34 -23.74 21.66
CA ILE A 221 0.16 -22.29 21.85
C ILE A 221 -0.95 -21.97 22.85
N PRO A 222 -0.91 -20.80 23.50
CA PRO A 222 -2.01 -20.33 24.34
C PRO A 222 -3.34 -20.30 23.57
N GLN A 223 -4.43 -20.63 24.27
CA GLN A 223 -5.74 -20.80 23.66
C GLN A 223 -6.30 -19.48 23.11
N GLU A 224 -5.89 -18.35 23.67
CA GLU A 224 -6.28 -16.99 23.29
C GLU A 224 -5.62 -16.54 21.97
N GLU A 225 -4.50 -17.15 21.59
CA GLU A 225 -3.77 -16.87 20.34
C GLU A 225 -4.08 -17.90 19.25
N LYS A 226 -4.96 -18.86 19.56
CA LYS A 226 -5.30 -19.92 18.62
C LYS A 226 -5.96 -19.32 17.39
N TYR A 227 -5.59 -19.83 16.22
CA TYR A 227 -6.03 -19.38 14.89
C TYR A 227 -5.40 -18.07 14.40
N LEU A 228 -4.61 -17.36 15.22
CA LEU A 228 -3.85 -16.21 14.75
C LEU A 228 -2.58 -16.63 14.01
N HIS A 229 -2.22 -15.85 13.00
CA HIS A 229 -0.94 -15.92 12.33
C HIS A 229 0.23 -15.77 13.31
N ARG A 230 1.31 -16.50 13.06
CA ARG A 230 2.53 -16.48 13.87
C ARG A 230 3.81 -16.23 13.08
N TYR A 231 3.83 -16.58 11.80
CA TYR A 231 5.01 -16.51 10.95
C TYR A 231 6.28 -17.12 11.56
N ALA A 232 6.14 -18.15 12.40
CA ALA A 232 7.21 -18.64 13.27
C ALA A 232 8.44 -19.15 12.49
N GLY A 233 8.24 -19.64 11.26
CA GLY A 233 9.34 -20.01 10.36
C GLY A 233 10.27 -18.85 10.01
N HIS A 234 9.75 -17.62 10.08
CA HIS A 234 10.39 -16.38 9.64
C HIS A 234 11.13 -15.61 10.74
N THR A 235 11.10 -16.02 12.01
CA THR A 235 11.93 -15.38 13.05
C THR A 235 13.41 -15.34 12.67
N ARG A 236 13.87 -16.33 11.88
CA ARG A 236 15.25 -16.42 11.39
C ARG A 236 15.60 -15.41 10.29
N ASP A 237 14.60 -14.79 9.68
CA ASP A 237 14.75 -13.80 8.62
C ASP A 237 14.82 -12.38 9.17
N TRP A 238 14.53 -12.19 10.46
CA TRP A 238 14.76 -10.94 11.16
C TRP A 238 16.27 -10.74 11.39
N GLU A 239 16.76 -9.55 11.07
CA GLU A 239 18.18 -9.18 11.17
C GLU A 239 18.38 -8.06 12.21
N PRO A 240 19.54 -7.98 12.90
CA PRO A 240 19.82 -6.87 13.80
C PRO A 240 19.70 -5.51 13.10
N GLY A 241 18.82 -4.66 13.64
CA GLY A 241 18.50 -3.35 13.07
C GLY A 241 17.12 -3.30 12.41
N ASP A 242 16.51 -4.45 12.13
CA ASP A 242 15.09 -4.51 11.77
C ASP A 242 14.21 -4.11 12.98
N PRO A 243 13.02 -3.53 12.75
CA PRO A 243 12.13 -3.14 13.84
C PRO A 243 11.62 -4.35 14.61
N ASP A 244 11.23 -4.10 15.87
CA ASP A 244 10.67 -5.09 16.79
C ASP A 244 9.88 -4.37 17.88
N TRP A 245 8.96 -5.07 18.53
CA TRP A 245 8.17 -4.58 19.65
C TRP A 245 7.80 -5.73 20.58
N ASP A 246 7.46 -5.38 21.82
CA ASP A 246 6.77 -6.27 22.74
C ASP A 246 5.27 -5.97 22.65
N ARG A 247 4.41 -7.00 22.67
CA ARG A 247 2.95 -6.79 22.81
C ARG A 247 2.58 -6.56 24.27
N ASN A 248 1.53 -5.77 24.51
CA ASN A 248 1.15 -5.29 25.85
C ASN A 248 0.08 -6.14 26.53
N ASP A 249 -0.51 -7.09 25.82
CA ASP A 249 -1.58 -7.96 26.27
C ASP A 249 -1.28 -9.44 25.98
N GLY A 250 -2.29 -10.30 26.11
CA GLY A 250 -2.15 -11.74 25.88
C GLY A 250 -1.24 -12.46 26.89
N PRO A 251 -0.87 -13.72 26.60
CA PRO A 251 -0.04 -14.56 27.47
C PRO A 251 1.40 -14.03 27.63
N GLU A 252 1.92 -13.98 28.86
CA GLU A 252 3.26 -13.40 29.15
C GLU A 252 4.40 -14.03 28.32
N GLY A 253 4.33 -15.35 28.07
CA GLY A 253 5.38 -16.09 27.37
C GLY A 253 5.58 -15.74 25.90
N THR A 254 4.62 -15.05 25.28
CA THR A 254 4.63 -14.67 23.85
C THR A 254 4.76 -13.17 23.64
N ARG A 255 4.86 -12.37 24.72
CA ARG A 255 4.87 -10.91 24.62
C ARG A 255 6.16 -10.34 24.04
N LYS A 256 7.29 -10.92 24.40
CA LYS A 256 8.60 -10.35 24.12
C LYS A 256 9.03 -10.60 22.67
N ASN A 257 9.54 -9.57 22.00
CA ASN A 257 9.97 -9.62 20.60
C ASN A 257 8.84 -10.10 19.67
N ALA A 258 7.61 -9.73 20.00
CA ALA A 258 6.41 -10.16 19.31
C ALA A 258 6.41 -9.71 17.84
N GLY A 259 7.18 -8.70 17.46
CA GLY A 259 7.26 -8.21 16.09
C GLY A 259 8.13 -9.03 15.14
N ARG A 260 9.13 -9.77 15.64
CA ARG A 260 10.20 -10.33 14.79
C ARG A 260 9.72 -11.27 13.70
N ASN A 261 8.68 -12.07 13.95
CA ASN A 261 8.24 -13.06 12.98
C ASN A 261 7.60 -12.38 11.76
N PHE A 262 6.76 -11.37 11.99
CA PHE A 262 6.14 -10.60 10.91
C PHE A 262 7.19 -9.84 10.11
N ILE A 263 8.10 -9.14 10.80
CA ILE A 263 9.18 -8.39 10.16
C ILE A 263 10.11 -9.32 9.35
N GLY A 264 10.44 -10.49 9.89
CA GLY A 264 11.16 -11.53 9.18
C GLY A 264 10.41 -12.05 7.95
N MET A 265 9.08 -12.18 8.01
CA MET A 265 8.26 -12.59 6.87
C MET A 265 8.35 -11.57 5.73
N LEU A 266 8.30 -10.27 6.04
CA LEU A 266 8.53 -9.21 5.05
C LEU A 266 9.94 -9.26 4.46
N ASN A 267 10.96 -9.55 5.27
CA ASN A 267 12.33 -9.74 4.78
C ASN A 267 12.43 -10.93 3.83
N PHE A 268 11.81 -12.05 4.17
CA PHE A 268 11.80 -13.23 3.31
C PHE A 268 11.17 -12.93 1.95
N LEU A 269 10.02 -12.25 1.93
CA LEU A 269 9.33 -11.92 0.69
C LEU A 269 10.07 -10.83 -0.11
N GLY A 270 10.22 -9.64 0.49
CA GLY A 270 10.76 -8.46 -0.20
C GLY A 270 12.28 -8.52 -0.38
N ARG A 271 13.02 -8.69 0.71
CA ARG A 271 14.50 -8.60 0.71
C ARG A 271 15.16 -9.82 0.08
N GLN A 272 14.72 -11.03 0.41
CA GLN A 272 15.36 -12.27 -0.06
C GLN A 272 14.81 -12.78 -1.40
N ASN A 273 13.49 -12.72 -1.60
CA ASN A 273 12.85 -13.24 -2.82
C ASN A 273 12.49 -12.17 -3.83
N GLY A 274 12.56 -10.88 -3.48
CA GLY A 274 12.36 -9.80 -4.44
C GLY A 274 10.91 -9.52 -4.81
N VAL A 275 9.95 -10.00 -4.01
CA VAL A 275 8.53 -9.63 -4.08
C VAL A 275 8.35 -8.12 -3.95
N THR A 276 7.43 -7.55 -4.72
CA THR A 276 7.16 -6.10 -4.76
C THR A 276 5.77 -5.73 -4.25
N SER A 277 4.87 -6.68 -3.99
CA SER A 277 3.52 -6.39 -3.50
C SER A 277 3.06 -7.36 -2.41
N LEU A 278 2.11 -6.93 -1.59
CA LEU A 278 1.37 -7.77 -0.65
C LEU A 278 -0.12 -7.42 -0.71
N TYR A 279 -0.95 -8.46 -0.83
CA TYR A 279 -2.41 -8.41 -0.70
C TYR A 279 -2.80 -8.45 0.78
N ILE A 280 -3.42 -7.40 1.32
CA ILE A 280 -3.60 -7.20 2.77
C ILE A 280 -5.04 -6.78 3.07
N MET A 281 -5.79 -7.65 3.74
CA MET A 281 -7.08 -7.30 4.30
C MET A 281 -6.87 -6.37 5.50
N THR A 282 -7.59 -5.25 5.55
CA THR A 282 -7.55 -4.31 6.70
C THR A 282 -8.73 -4.50 7.65
N MET A 283 -9.72 -5.31 7.25
CA MET A 283 -10.89 -5.64 8.05
C MET A 283 -11.53 -6.96 7.58
N SER A 284 -11.52 -8.00 8.44
CA SER A 284 -12.14 -9.31 8.22
C SER A 284 -13.22 -9.67 9.27
N VAL A 285 -13.76 -8.70 10.02
CA VAL A 285 -14.86 -8.98 10.97
C VAL A 285 -16.07 -9.56 10.25
N GLN A 286 -16.66 -10.63 10.81
CA GLN A 286 -17.76 -11.40 10.19
C GLN A 286 -17.41 -12.07 8.85
N ASP A 287 -16.12 -12.20 8.56
CA ASP A 287 -15.61 -12.92 7.40
C ASP A 287 -15.05 -14.33 7.78
N ASP A 288 -14.64 -15.11 6.78
CA ASP A 288 -13.89 -16.35 6.87
C ASP A 288 -12.53 -16.21 7.61
N GLY A 289 -11.98 -15.01 7.79
CA GLY A 289 -10.84 -14.71 8.66
C GLY A 289 -11.18 -14.27 10.10
N ASP A 290 -12.18 -13.38 10.28
CA ASP A 290 -12.67 -12.84 11.57
C ASP A 290 -11.59 -12.68 12.66
N ASP A 291 -10.51 -12.00 12.29
CA ASP A 291 -9.29 -11.84 13.08
C ASP A 291 -8.53 -10.53 12.83
N THR A 292 -8.90 -9.80 11.78
CA THR A 292 -8.26 -8.56 11.35
C THR A 292 -9.25 -7.42 11.52
N TYR A 293 -8.95 -6.49 12.44
CA TYR A 293 -9.78 -5.33 12.68
C TYR A 293 -8.99 -4.20 13.34
N PRO A 294 -9.22 -2.94 12.93
CA PRO A 294 -8.52 -1.78 13.48
C PRO A 294 -9.17 -1.27 14.78
N THR A 295 -10.32 -1.82 15.17
CA THR A 295 -11.13 -1.35 16.29
C THR A 295 -10.75 -2.03 17.60
N VAL A 296 -11.24 -1.49 18.72
CA VAL A 296 -10.98 -2.02 20.07
C VAL A 296 -11.66 -3.37 20.34
N ALA A 297 -12.60 -3.78 19.49
CA ALA A 297 -13.28 -5.07 19.54
C ALA A 297 -13.92 -5.36 18.19
N HIS A 298 -14.14 -6.64 17.86
CA HIS A 298 -14.78 -7.07 16.61
C HIS A 298 -16.09 -6.29 16.36
N ALA A 299 -17.01 -6.29 17.34
CA ALA A 299 -18.31 -5.65 17.22
C ALA A 299 -18.30 -4.11 17.32
N ASP A 300 -17.18 -3.50 17.75
CA ASP A 300 -17.05 -2.05 17.80
C ASP A 300 -16.68 -1.51 16.41
N LYS A 301 -17.43 -0.51 15.95
CA LYS A 301 -17.28 0.10 14.62
C LYS A 301 -16.82 1.56 14.69
N GLU A 302 -16.73 2.11 15.90
CA GLU A 302 -16.54 3.54 16.13
C GLU A 302 -15.22 3.84 16.86
N HIS A 303 -14.73 2.93 17.70
CA HIS A 303 -13.53 3.13 18.51
C HIS A 303 -12.34 2.32 17.99
N TYR A 304 -11.21 3.00 17.80
CA TYR A 304 -10.02 2.46 17.15
C TYR A 304 -8.94 2.13 18.17
N ASP A 305 -8.29 0.99 18.00
CA ASP A 305 -7.20 0.55 18.87
C ASP A 305 -5.90 1.28 18.51
N VAL A 306 -5.49 2.20 19.37
CA VAL A 306 -4.36 3.10 19.10
C VAL A 306 -3.05 2.32 19.16
N SER A 307 -2.91 1.35 20.07
CA SER A 307 -1.68 0.58 20.22
C SER A 307 -1.42 -0.36 19.03
N LYS A 308 -2.43 -1.16 18.67
CA LYS A 308 -2.40 -2.06 17.52
C LYS A 308 -2.06 -1.33 16.22
N LEU A 309 -2.70 -0.18 15.99
CA LEU A 309 -2.48 0.60 14.77
C LEU A 309 -1.11 1.27 14.72
N ASP A 310 -0.49 1.57 15.87
CA ASP A 310 0.91 2.04 15.94
C ASP A 310 1.91 0.89 15.67
N GLN A 311 1.54 -0.36 15.98
CA GLN A 311 2.31 -1.55 15.58
C GLN A 311 2.14 -1.86 14.09
N TRP A 312 0.95 -1.68 13.51
CA TRP A 312 0.74 -1.79 12.06
C TRP A 312 1.59 -0.77 11.30
N GLU A 313 1.67 0.46 11.79
CA GLU A 313 2.53 1.51 11.21
C GLU A 313 4.00 1.09 11.17
N THR A 314 4.49 0.40 12.21
CA THR A 314 5.85 -0.17 12.24
C THR A 314 6.06 -1.17 11.10
N VAL A 315 5.07 -2.04 10.87
CA VAL A 315 5.09 -3.05 9.82
C VAL A 315 5.04 -2.43 8.43
N PHE A 316 4.16 -1.46 8.20
CA PHE A 316 4.02 -0.80 6.90
C PHE A 316 5.24 0.03 6.53
N THR A 317 5.85 0.73 7.51
CA THR A 317 7.14 1.41 7.31
C THR A 317 8.23 0.40 6.89
N HIS A 318 8.25 -0.78 7.51
CA HIS A 318 9.23 -1.81 7.16
C HIS A 318 8.97 -2.42 5.78
N ALA A 319 7.72 -2.64 5.41
CA ALA A 319 7.33 -3.11 4.08
C ALA A 319 7.90 -2.22 2.97
N GLU A 320 7.78 -0.90 3.10
CA GLU A 320 8.37 0.06 2.16
C GLU A 320 9.91 -0.03 2.12
N SER A 321 10.54 -0.27 3.29
CA SER A 321 12.00 -0.41 3.39
C SER A 321 12.54 -1.62 2.62
N VAL A 322 11.75 -2.68 2.50
CA VAL A 322 12.10 -3.89 1.73
C VAL A 322 11.51 -3.91 0.32
N GLY A 323 10.88 -2.81 -0.10
CA GLY A 323 10.40 -2.59 -1.46
C GLY A 323 9.03 -3.21 -1.76
N ILE A 324 8.17 -3.33 -0.74
CA ILE A 324 6.80 -3.86 -0.87
C ILE A 324 5.81 -2.71 -1.00
N PHE A 325 4.97 -2.80 -2.02
CA PHE A 325 3.77 -2.02 -2.24
C PHE A 325 2.58 -2.73 -1.60
N MET A 326 1.77 -2.01 -0.82
CA MET A 326 0.68 -2.60 -0.05
C MET A 326 -0.63 -2.51 -0.83
N HIS A 327 -1.28 -3.64 -1.10
CA HIS A 327 -2.62 -3.70 -1.65
C HIS A 327 -3.61 -3.85 -0.50
N LEU A 328 -4.17 -2.73 -0.06
CA LEU A 328 -5.04 -2.67 1.12
C LEU A 328 -6.50 -2.87 0.74
N LEU A 329 -7.09 -3.99 1.14
CA LEU A 329 -8.51 -4.28 0.92
C LEU A 329 -9.33 -3.77 2.10
N LEU A 330 -10.37 -3.02 1.79
CA LEU A 330 -11.16 -2.30 2.78
C LEU A 330 -12.37 -3.09 3.30
N CYS A 331 -12.74 -4.17 2.62
CA CYS A 331 -13.73 -5.15 3.03
C CYS A 331 -13.64 -6.39 2.13
N GLU A 332 -14.47 -7.40 2.42
CA GLU A 332 -14.71 -8.60 1.64
C GLU A 332 -16.21 -8.78 1.37
N ALA A 333 -16.57 -9.66 0.45
CA ALA A 333 -17.94 -10.05 0.11
C ALA A 333 -18.82 -10.36 1.33
N SER A 334 -18.27 -11.00 2.37
CA SER A 334 -18.97 -11.40 3.58
C SER A 334 -19.30 -10.22 4.51
N ASN A 335 -18.47 -9.18 4.48
CA ASN A 335 -18.51 -8.05 5.43
C ASN A 335 -18.67 -6.67 4.77
N ASP A 336 -18.91 -6.61 3.46
CA ASP A 336 -19.13 -5.38 2.71
C ASP A 336 -20.35 -4.57 3.20
N MET A 337 -21.29 -5.20 3.90
CA MET A 337 -22.42 -4.56 4.57
C MET A 337 -22.15 -4.20 6.03
N TYR A 338 -21.04 -4.65 6.62
CA TYR A 338 -20.72 -4.52 8.04
C TYR A 338 -20.74 -3.06 8.52
N TYR A 339 -20.18 -2.16 7.71
CA TYR A 339 -20.11 -0.72 7.98
C TYR A 339 -21.27 0.10 7.40
N ASN A 340 -22.31 -0.56 6.88
CA ASN A 340 -23.50 0.16 6.46
C ASN A 340 -24.13 0.86 7.66
N SER A 341 -24.47 2.12 7.45
CA SER A 341 -25.07 2.96 8.49
C SER A 341 -26.02 3.95 7.82
N GLU A 342 -27.07 4.35 8.53
CA GLU A 342 -28.07 5.28 8.01
C GLU A 342 -28.76 4.79 6.72
N GLY A 343 -28.84 3.46 6.54
CA GLY A 343 -29.39 2.83 5.34
C GLY A 343 -28.51 2.97 4.09
N LYS A 344 -27.23 3.35 4.24
CA LYS A 344 -26.29 3.59 3.14
C LYS A 344 -25.03 2.74 3.29
N PRO A 345 -24.46 2.24 2.18
CA PRO A 345 -23.11 1.69 2.18
C PRO A 345 -22.07 2.71 2.65
N LEU A 346 -22.00 3.88 2.00
CA LEU A 346 -21.15 4.98 2.45
C LEU A 346 -21.85 5.87 3.49
N GLY A 347 -22.24 5.24 4.60
CA GLY A 347 -22.78 5.91 5.77
C GLY A 347 -21.69 6.48 6.70
N ARG A 348 -22.11 6.94 7.88
CA ARG A 348 -21.24 7.48 8.94
C ARG A 348 -20.05 6.58 9.28
N ILE A 349 -20.30 5.29 9.48
CA ILE A 349 -19.31 4.34 9.98
C ILE A 349 -18.22 4.09 8.95
N ARG A 350 -18.58 3.82 7.69
CA ARG A 350 -17.59 3.61 6.62
C ARG A 350 -16.76 4.86 6.33
N LYS A 351 -17.37 6.05 6.39
CA LYS A 351 -16.62 7.31 6.24
C LYS A 351 -15.59 7.49 7.35
N LEU A 352 -15.91 7.08 8.59
CA LEU A 352 -14.95 7.10 9.67
C LEU A 352 -13.81 6.12 9.41
N PHE A 353 -14.13 4.88 9.03
CA PHE A 353 -13.13 3.87 8.70
C PHE A 353 -12.14 4.35 7.64
N PHE A 354 -12.65 4.88 6.52
CA PHE A 354 -11.80 5.47 5.47
C PHE A 354 -10.93 6.61 5.99
N ARG A 355 -11.48 7.51 6.81
CA ARG A 355 -10.69 8.60 7.41
C ARG A 355 -9.62 8.07 8.37
N GLN A 356 -9.92 7.09 9.21
CA GLN A 356 -8.96 6.56 10.19
C GLN A 356 -7.81 5.82 9.50
N MET A 357 -8.11 5.04 8.45
CA MET A 357 -7.06 4.38 7.65
C MET A 357 -6.15 5.42 6.98
N LEU A 358 -6.72 6.44 6.33
CA LEU A 358 -5.93 7.48 5.66
C LEU A 358 -5.20 8.42 6.63
N ALA A 359 -5.76 8.73 7.80
CA ALA A 359 -5.08 9.55 8.81
C ALA A 359 -3.85 8.87 9.39
N ARG A 360 -3.88 7.54 9.50
CA ARG A 360 -2.81 6.76 10.10
C ARG A 360 -1.76 6.34 9.09
N PHE A 361 -2.18 5.88 7.92
CA PHE A 361 -1.32 5.21 6.94
C PHE A 361 -1.25 5.92 5.59
N GLY A 362 -2.06 6.96 5.37
CA GLY A 362 -2.11 7.67 4.09
C GLY A 362 -0.83 8.41 3.71
N HIS A 363 0.15 8.53 4.60
CA HIS A 363 1.47 9.10 4.30
C HIS A 363 2.43 8.11 3.63
N HIS A 364 2.16 6.79 3.69
CA HIS A 364 2.95 5.83 2.93
C HIS A 364 2.88 6.16 1.45
N VAL A 365 3.95 5.89 0.72
CA VAL A 365 4.13 6.27 -0.69
C VAL A 365 3.94 5.09 -1.65
N ALA A 366 3.69 3.89 -1.11
CA ALA A 366 3.53 2.67 -1.86
C ALA A 366 2.36 1.82 -1.35
N PHE A 367 1.14 2.27 -1.60
CA PHE A 367 -0.03 1.42 -1.49
C PHE A 367 -1.11 1.73 -2.53
N GLN A 368 -2.01 0.76 -2.75
CA GLN A 368 -3.31 0.95 -3.40
C GLN A 368 -4.42 0.67 -2.40
N LEU A 369 -5.57 1.33 -2.59
CA LEU A 369 -6.80 1.08 -1.85
C LEU A 369 -7.77 0.30 -2.72
N ASP A 370 -8.13 -0.90 -2.30
CA ASP A 370 -9.20 -1.66 -2.93
C ASP A 370 -10.50 -1.50 -2.15
N ILE A 371 -11.55 -1.08 -2.85
CA ILE A 371 -12.88 -0.83 -2.27
C ILE A 371 -13.42 -2.08 -1.58
N GLY A 372 -13.03 -3.27 -2.03
CA GLY A 372 -13.30 -4.51 -1.33
C GLY A 372 -13.18 -5.73 -2.21
N GLU A 373 -12.78 -6.84 -1.62
CA GLU A 373 -12.75 -8.13 -2.25
C GLU A 373 -14.16 -8.61 -2.61
N GLU A 374 -14.40 -8.98 -3.87
CA GLU A 374 -15.61 -9.68 -4.31
C GLU A 374 -16.97 -9.04 -3.91
N HIS A 375 -16.96 -7.74 -3.60
CA HIS A 375 -18.08 -7.08 -2.93
C HIS A 375 -19.38 -7.08 -3.77
N ASP A 376 -20.51 -6.87 -3.11
CA ASP A 376 -21.84 -6.74 -3.70
C ASP A 376 -22.28 -5.28 -3.91
N PHE A 377 -21.39 -4.30 -3.74
CA PHE A 377 -21.66 -2.91 -4.11
C PHE A 377 -22.04 -2.75 -5.59
N THR A 378 -23.02 -1.89 -5.84
CA THR A 378 -23.39 -1.44 -7.19
C THR A 378 -22.32 -0.48 -7.75
N ILE A 379 -22.24 -0.36 -9.08
CA ILE A 379 -21.29 0.56 -9.74
C ILE A 379 -21.35 2.00 -9.19
N PRO A 380 -22.52 2.63 -8.99
CA PRO A 380 -22.58 3.97 -8.38
C PRO A 380 -22.02 4.01 -6.96
N GLN A 381 -22.19 2.96 -6.16
CA GLN A 381 -21.66 2.89 -4.79
C GLN A 381 -20.14 2.72 -4.80
N VAL A 382 -19.57 1.95 -5.73
CA VAL A 382 -18.12 1.86 -5.94
C VAL A 382 -17.55 3.25 -6.27
N LYS A 383 -18.16 3.95 -7.24
CA LYS A 383 -17.73 5.30 -7.63
C LYS A 383 -17.86 6.33 -6.51
N GLU A 384 -18.93 6.27 -5.72
CA GLU A 384 -19.14 7.15 -4.57
C GLU A 384 -18.07 6.94 -3.50
N GLN A 385 -17.70 5.69 -3.22
CA GLN A 385 -16.65 5.34 -2.26
C GLN A 385 -15.26 5.77 -2.77
N ALA A 386 -14.94 5.51 -4.04
CA ALA A 386 -13.70 5.97 -4.67
C ALA A 386 -13.53 7.49 -4.59
N ALA A 387 -14.57 8.25 -4.96
CA ALA A 387 -14.55 9.70 -4.90
C ALA A 387 -14.39 10.24 -3.46
N TRP A 388 -14.93 9.53 -2.47
CA TRP A 388 -14.73 9.88 -1.06
C TRP A 388 -13.30 9.65 -0.59
N LEU A 389 -12.70 8.52 -0.97
CA LEU A 389 -11.29 8.22 -0.68
C LEU A 389 -10.36 9.25 -1.33
N LYS A 390 -10.54 9.54 -2.63
CA LYS A 390 -9.77 10.57 -3.35
C LYS A 390 -9.89 11.97 -2.72
N MET A 391 -11.03 12.31 -2.13
CA MET A 391 -11.21 13.58 -1.43
C MET A 391 -10.41 13.66 -0.13
N LEU A 392 -10.23 12.55 0.57
CA LEU A 392 -9.53 12.47 1.86
C LEU A 392 -8.02 12.30 1.70
N ASP A 393 -7.58 11.64 0.63
CA ASP A 393 -6.20 11.26 0.42
C ASP A 393 -5.36 12.40 -0.18
N ALA A 394 -4.38 12.88 0.59
CA ALA A 394 -3.50 13.97 0.19
C ALA A 394 -2.50 13.59 -0.92
N TYR A 395 -2.32 12.30 -1.21
CA TYR A 395 -1.29 11.79 -2.11
C TYR A 395 -1.84 11.14 -3.37
N ASP A 396 -3.17 11.03 -3.51
CA ASP A 396 -3.85 10.50 -4.71
C ASP A 396 -3.49 9.04 -5.01
N HIS A 397 -3.39 8.20 -3.99
CA HIS A 397 -3.06 6.78 -4.11
C HIS A 397 -3.96 6.05 -5.11
N PRO A 398 -3.44 5.03 -5.81
CA PRO A 398 -4.24 4.20 -6.69
C PRO A 398 -5.45 3.60 -5.98
N ILE A 399 -6.62 3.70 -6.61
CA ILE A 399 -7.84 3.03 -6.17
C ILE A 399 -8.23 1.92 -7.15
N SER A 400 -8.56 0.76 -6.61
CA SER A 400 -9.06 -0.42 -7.32
C SER A 400 -10.39 -0.92 -6.75
N SER A 401 -10.93 -1.94 -7.40
CA SER A 401 -12.11 -2.68 -6.95
C SER A 401 -11.97 -4.12 -7.43
N HIS A 402 -12.12 -5.07 -6.52
CA HIS A 402 -11.99 -6.48 -6.82
C HIS A 402 -13.33 -7.08 -7.30
N ASN A 403 -13.32 -7.75 -8.46
CA ASN A 403 -14.55 -8.37 -8.97
C ASN A 403 -14.83 -9.74 -8.36
N ARG A 404 -16.10 -10.08 -8.11
CA ARG A 404 -16.51 -11.49 -8.01
C ARG A 404 -16.47 -12.13 -9.39
N GLY A 405 -15.92 -13.34 -9.53
CA GLY A 405 -15.62 -13.99 -10.81
C GLY A 405 -16.68 -13.84 -11.94
N PRO A 406 -17.98 -14.10 -11.70
CA PRO A 406 -19.03 -13.96 -12.71
C PRO A 406 -19.32 -12.52 -13.16
N LYS A 407 -18.90 -11.52 -12.38
CA LYS A 407 -19.16 -10.09 -12.60
C LYS A 407 -18.00 -9.36 -13.30
N LEU A 408 -16.91 -10.05 -13.63
CA LEU A 408 -15.68 -9.46 -14.21
C LEU A 408 -15.96 -8.41 -15.31
N GLU A 409 -16.67 -8.80 -16.36
CA GLU A 409 -16.96 -7.90 -17.50
C GLU A 409 -17.93 -6.77 -17.13
N ALA A 410 -18.90 -7.05 -16.27
CA ALA A 410 -19.90 -6.07 -15.86
C ALA A 410 -19.29 -4.98 -14.96
N LEU A 411 -18.41 -5.36 -14.03
CA LEU A 411 -17.72 -4.43 -13.15
C LEU A 411 -16.88 -3.45 -13.96
N TRP A 412 -15.92 -3.95 -14.75
CA TRP A 412 -15.01 -3.10 -15.50
C TRP A 412 -15.69 -2.28 -16.59
N SER A 413 -16.79 -2.79 -17.18
CA SER A 413 -17.59 -1.99 -18.11
C SER A 413 -18.26 -0.79 -17.45
N GLY A 414 -18.61 -0.89 -16.15
CA GLY A 414 -19.21 0.20 -15.39
C GLY A 414 -18.19 1.19 -14.81
N LEU A 415 -16.96 0.75 -14.56
CA LEU A 415 -15.90 1.55 -13.93
C LEU A 415 -14.97 2.22 -14.94
N VAL A 416 -14.79 1.66 -16.15
CA VAL A 416 -13.91 2.24 -17.17
C VAL A 416 -14.27 3.70 -17.47
N GLY A 417 -13.26 4.58 -17.51
CA GLY A 417 -13.43 6.01 -17.71
C GLY A 417 -13.74 6.81 -16.44
N ASP A 418 -13.95 6.17 -15.29
CA ASP A 418 -14.03 6.89 -14.01
C ASP A 418 -12.65 7.36 -13.57
N ARG A 419 -12.52 8.65 -13.29
CA ARG A 419 -11.23 9.26 -12.91
C ARG A 419 -10.76 8.92 -11.50
N ASN A 420 -11.64 8.33 -10.67
CA ASN A 420 -11.27 7.91 -9.32
C ASN A 420 -10.84 6.45 -9.26
N ILE A 421 -10.78 5.75 -10.40
CA ILE A 421 -10.32 4.35 -10.49
C ILE A 421 -9.05 4.32 -11.31
N ASP A 422 -7.98 3.81 -10.72
CA ASP A 422 -6.63 3.87 -11.30
C ASP A 422 -6.20 2.53 -11.86
N MET A 423 -6.72 1.43 -11.32
CA MET A 423 -6.29 0.10 -11.70
C MET A 423 -7.31 -0.98 -11.44
N THR A 424 -7.14 -2.12 -12.11
CA THR A 424 -7.95 -3.31 -11.88
C THR A 424 -7.40 -4.15 -10.75
N ALA A 425 -8.27 -4.90 -10.06
CA ALA A 425 -7.90 -6.03 -9.22
C ALA A 425 -8.70 -7.24 -9.70
N VAL A 426 -8.15 -7.99 -10.67
CA VAL A 426 -8.92 -9.01 -11.40
C VAL A 426 -8.86 -10.35 -10.71
N GLN A 427 -10.04 -10.88 -10.37
CA GLN A 427 -10.24 -12.29 -10.10
C GLN A 427 -10.78 -12.99 -11.35
N SER A 428 -10.16 -14.10 -11.76
CA SER A 428 -10.68 -14.91 -12.87
C SER A 428 -10.03 -16.28 -13.02
N GLY A 429 -10.68 -17.18 -13.76
CA GLY A 429 -10.05 -18.40 -14.27
C GLY A 429 -9.26 -18.22 -15.58
N LEU A 430 -8.99 -16.98 -16.04
CA LEU A 430 -8.33 -16.72 -17.32
C LEU A 430 -6.94 -17.34 -17.38
N GLY A 431 -6.55 -17.88 -18.53
CA GLY A 431 -5.24 -18.48 -18.75
C GLY A 431 -4.85 -18.40 -20.21
N ASN A 432 -3.55 -18.46 -20.48
CA ASN A 432 -2.98 -18.47 -21.82
C ASN A 432 -3.48 -17.27 -22.65
N GLN A 433 -3.78 -17.47 -23.93
CA GLN A 433 -4.20 -16.40 -24.86
C GLN A 433 -5.46 -15.63 -24.43
N LYS A 434 -6.29 -16.17 -23.52
CA LYS A 434 -7.44 -15.42 -22.98
C LYS A 434 -6.99 -14.25 -22.09
N ILE A 435 -5.84 -14.38 -21.43
CA ILE A 435 -5.23 -13.28 -20.68
C ILE A 435 -4.84 -12.16 -21.64
N TYR A 436 -4.18 -12.49 -22.75
CA TYR A 436 -3.82 -11.50 -23.77
C TYR A 436 -5.05 -10.73 -24.29
N GLN A 437 -6.11 -11.46 -24.64
CA GLN A 437 -7.35 -10.85 -25.12
C GLN A 437 -7.97 -9.92 -24.08
N PHE A 438 -7.98 -10.33 -22.81
CA PHE A 438 -8.53 -9.53 -21.71
C PHE A 438 -7.70 -8.27 -21.45
N VAL A 439 -6.39 -8.42 -21.23
CA VAL A 439 -5.50 -7.31 -20.90
C VAL A 439 -5.48 -6.28 -22.03
N LYS A 440 -5.33 -6.73 -23.29
CA LYS A 440 -5.34 -5.83 -24.45
C LYS A 440 -6.66 -5.04 -24.53
N LYS A 441 -7.80 -5.73 -24.42
CA LYS A 441 -9.13 -5.11 -24.47
C LYS A 441 -9.30 -4.02 -23.42
N TRP A 442 -8.89 -4.26 -22.17
CA TRP A 442 -9.09 -3.29 -21.10
C TRP A 442 -8.08 -2.16 -21.10
N ARG A 443 -6.85 -2.38 -21.60
CA ARG A 443 -5.92 -1.29 -21.92
C ARG A 443 -6.52 -0.36 -22.97
N GLU A 444 -6.96 -0.90 -24.10
CA GLU A 444 -7.56 -0.11 -25.19
C GLU A 444 -8.81 0.65 -24.73
N LYS A 445 -9.76 -0.04 -24.10
CA LYS A 445 -11.00 0.60 -23.62
C LYS A 445 -10.77 1.71 -22.61
N SER A 446 -9.83 1.53 -21.69
CA SER A 446 -9.53 2.55 -20.67
C SER A 446 -8.81 3.76 -21.25
N ALA A 447 -7.89 3.53 -22.19
CA ALA A 447 -7.26 4.61 -22.95
C ALA A 447 -8.26 5.39 -23.80
N ASP A 448 -9.14 4.71 -24.53
CA ASP A 448 -10.20 5.34 -25.34
C ASP A 448 -11.18 6.17 -24.50
N ALA A 449 -11.39 5.79 -23.24
CA ALA A 449 -12.20 6.54 -22.27
C ALA A 449 -11.47 7.74 -21.63
N GLY A 450 -10.17 7.92 -21.90
CA GLY A 450 -9.35 9.02 -21.37
C GLY A 450 -8.91 8.84 -19.91
N ALA A 451 -9.05 7.63 -19.35
CA ALA A 451 -8.56 7.26 -18.03
C ALA A 451 -7.90 5.87 -18.11
N PRO A 452 -6.66 5.77 -18.62
CA PRO A 452 -5.94 4.50 -18.73
C PRO A 452 -5.83 3.79 -17.39
N LEU A 453 -6.18 2.51 -17.37
CA LEU A 453 -6.06 1.66 -16.18
C LEU A 453 -4.75 0.88 -16.23
N VAL A 454 -4.12 0.72 -15.06
CA VAL A 454 -3.16 -0.37 -14.84
C VAL A 454 -3.96 -1.67 -14.71
N ILE A 455 -3.65 -2.68 -15.54
CA ILE A 455 -4.37 -3.95 -15.52
C ILE A 455 -3.64 -4.94 -14.59
N SER A 456 -4.13 -5.11 -13.36
CA SER A 456 -3.64 -6.10 -12.39
C SER A 456 -4.55 -7.34 -12.32
N GLY A 457 -3.93 -8.51 -12.23
CA GLY A 457 -4.59 -9.78 -11.96
C GLY A 457 -4.26 -10.27 -10.56
N ASP A 458 -5.21 -10.14 -9.64
CA ASP A 458 -4.93 -10.25 -8.21
C ASP A 458 -5.49 -11.51 -7.57
N GLU A 459 -6.34 -12.25 -8.29
CA GLU A 459 -6.78 -13.58 -7.87
C GLU A 459 -7.06 -14.49 -9.09
N ILE A 460 -5.98 -14.89 -9.77
CA ILE A 460 -6.08 -15.72 -10.99
C ILE A 460 -6.09 -17.21 -10.65
N HIS A 461 -7.26 -17.84 -10.74
CA HIS A 461 -7.49 -19.25 -10.38
C HIS A 461 -6.87 -20.26 -11.34
N GLY A 462 -6.76 -21.50 -10.85
CA GLY A 462 -6.45 -22.69 -11.65
C GLY A 462 -4.99 -23.13 -11.63
N THR A 463 -4.22 -22.58 -10.70
CA THR A 463 -2.80 -22.87 -10.44
C THR A 463 -2.62 -23.78 -9.21
N MET A 464 -3.48 -23.63 -8.19
CA MET A 464 -3.45 -24.44 -6.96
C MET A 464 -2.03 -24.45 -6.36
N THR A 465 -1.43 -25.61 -6.12
CA THR A 465 -0.01 -25.78 -5.72
C THR A 465 0.93 -26.10 -6.90
N ASP A 466 0.43 -26.04 -8.14
CA ASP A 466 1.24 -26.19 -9.35
C ASP A 466 1.88 -24.84 -9.72
N TYR A 467 3.03 -24.59 -9.11
CA TYR A 467 3.79 -23.36 -9.32
C TYR A 467 4.21 -23.19 -10.79
N ASP A 468 4.56 -24.27 -11.49
CA ASP A 468 4.95 -24.16 -12.90
C ASP A 468 3.77 -23.75 -13.76
N LYS A 469 2.59 -24.32 -13.54
CA LYS A 469 1.38 -23.89 -14.23
C LYS A 469 1.03 -22.44 -13.97
N GLY A 470 1.13 -21.97 -12.72
CA GLY A 470 0.86 -20.56 -12.42
C GLY A 470 1.86 -19.59 -13.05
N ARG A 471 3.14 -19.98 -13.10
CA ARG A 471 4.16 -19.22 -13.82
C ARG A 471 3.88 -19.19 -15.32
N VAL A 472 3.65 -20.36 -15.92
CA VAL A 472 3.60 -20.57 -17.37
C VAL A 472 2.28 -20.12 -17.99
N GLU A 473 1.16 -20.46 -17.37
CA GLU A 473 -0.16 -20.24 -17.94
C GLU A 473 -0.79 -18.92 -17.52
N LYS A 474 -0.29 -18.29 -16.45
CA LYS A 474 -0.91 -17.11 -15.83
C LYS A 474 0.02 -15.91 -15.73
N MET A 475 1.03 -15.95 -14.84
CA MET A 475 1.83 -14.78 -14.47
C MET A 475 2.62 -14.20 -15.65
N TRP A 476 3.41 -15.02 -16.36
CA TRP A 476 4.17 -14.54 -17.52
C TRP A 476 3.27 -14.07 -18.66
N PRO A 477 2.22 -14.83 -19.06
CA PRO A 477 1.20 -14.33 -19.98
C PRO A 477 0.60 -12.99 -19.58
N TRP A 478 0.34 -12.74 -18.28
CA TRP A 478 -0.22 -11.49 -17.79
C TRP A 478 0.71 -10.31 -18.05
N TYR A 479 1.96 -10.40 -17.60
CA TYR A 479 2.94 -9.35 -17.80
C TYR A 479 3.24 -9.10 -19.28
N LEU A 480 3.42 -10.16 -20.08
CA LEU A 480 3.77 -10.04 -21.50
C LEU A 480 2.58 -9.65 -22.38
N SER A 481 1.37 -9.60 -21.81
CA SER A 481 0.21 -8.97 -22.44
C SER A 481 0.10 -7.48 -22.09
N GLY A 482 1.05 -6.93 -21.33
CA GLY A 482 1.03 -5.55 -20.84
C GLY A 482 0.27 -5.37 -19.52
N GLY A 483 0.11 -6.41 -18.72
CA GLY A 483 -0.40 -6.27 -17.36
C GLY A 483 0.61 -5.57 -16.46
N GLY A 484 0.15 -4.63 -15.64
CA GLY A 484 1.00 -3.85 -14.73
C GLY A 484 1.07 -4.40 -13.31
N GLY A 485 0.33 -5.47 -13.01
CA GLY A 485 0.40 -6.16 -11.74
C GLY A 485 -0.08 -7.61 -11.78
N TYR A 486 0.42 -8.42 -10.86
CA TYR A 486 -0.04 -9.79 -10.64
C TYR A 486 0.13 -10.20 -9.17
N GLU A 487 -0.95 -10.54 -8.49
CA GLU A 487 -0.89 -11.21 -7.19
C GLU A 487 -1.33 -12.66 -7.31
N TRP A 488 -0.50 -13.54 -6.75
CA TRP A 488 -0.62 -14.97 -6.98
C TRP A 488 -1.49 -15.61 -5.89
N TYR A 489 -2.72 -15.90 -6.28
CA TYR A 489 -3.62 -16.73 -5.47
C TYR A 489 -3.20 -18.20 -5.46
N LEU A 490 -3.00 -18.77 -4.28
CA LEU A 490 -2.75 -20.20 -4.09
C LEU A 490 -3.91 -20.84 -3.35
N LYS A 491 -4.23 -22.06 -3.75
CA LYS A 491 -5.33 -22.83 -3.16
C LYS A 491 -4.92 -24.29 -2.97
N LYS A 492 -5.36 -24.93 -1.88
CA LYS A 492 -5.22 -26.39 -1.70
C LYS A 492 -6.16 -27.12 -2.69
N PRO A 493 -5.74 -28.25 -3.29
CA PRO A 493 -6.61 -29.03 -4.19
C PRO A 493 -8.03 -29.26 -3.66
N GLU A 494 -8.14 -29.50 -2.35
CA GLU A 494 -9.34 -29.87 -1.62
C GLU A 494 -10.06 -28.71 -0.90
N SER A 495 -9.43 -27.54 -0.73
CA SER A 495 -10.02 -26.44 0.05
C SER A 495 -9.47 -25.06 -0.30
N HIS A 496 -10.19 -24.01 0.11
CA HIS A 496 -9.76 -22.62 -0.03
C HIS A 496 -8.83 -22.15 1.10
N ASN A 497 -8.50 -23.03 2.06
CA ASN A 497 -7.92 -22.59 3.32
C ASN A 497 -6.54 -21.92 3.22
N TYR A 498 -5.84 -21.97 2.08
CA TYR A 498 -4.59 -21.21 1.95
C TYR A 498 -4.78 -19.69 2.06
N ASP A 499 -5.99 -19.17 1.82
CA ASP A 499 -6.33 -17.77 2.14
C ASP A 499 -6.04 -17.41 3.59
N GLN A 500 -6.17 -18.38 4.49
CA GLN A 500 -6.19 -18.16 5.93
C GLN A 500 -5.07 -18.92 6.65
N GLU A 501 -4.49 -19.97 6.04
CA GLU A 501 -3.57 -20.90 6.72
C GLU A 501 -2.09 -20.72 6.35
N VAL A 502 -1.74 -19.91 5.34
CA VAL A 502 -0.34 -19.74 4.92
C VAL A 502 0.42 -18.93 5.97
N ASP A 503 1.12 -19.63 6.85
CA ASP A 503 1.87 -19.00 7.95
C ASP A 503 3.39 -19.23 7.89
N ASP A 504 3.87 -19.93 6.87
CA ASP A 504 5.30 -20.01 6.54
C ASP A 504 5.48 -20.06 5.02
N TYR A 505 5.96 -18.96 4.44
CA TYR A 505 6.22 -18.85 3.01
C TYR A 505 7.40 -19.73 2.54
N ARG A 506 8.11 -20.42 3.43
CA ARG A 506 9.05 -21.48 3.03
C ARG A 506 8.35 -22.69 2.45
N ILE A 507 7.11 -22.96 2.88
CA ILE A 507 6.27 -24.04 2.35
C ILE A 507 5.89 -23.72 0.90
N THR A 508 5.64 -22.45 0.60
CA THR A 508 5.27 -21.96 -0.72
C THR A 508 6.41 -21.28 -1.48
N LYS A 509 7.68 -21.47 -1.05
CA LYS A 509 8.86 -20.68 -1.48
C LYS A 509 9.08 -20.55 -2.99
N GLN A 510 8.59 -21.51 -3.77
CA GLN A 510 8.65 -21.45 -5.22
C GLN A 510 7.88 -20.26 -5.78
N MET A 511 6.72 -19.93 -5.20
CA MET A 511 5.90 -18.78 -5.61
C MET A 511 6.63 -17.44 -5.43
N PRO A 512 7.08 -17.01 -4.22
CA PRO A 512 7.73 -15.71 -4.07
C PRO A 512 9.03 -15.63 -4.88
N LYS A 513 9.77 -16.74 -5.03
CA LYS A 513 10.94 -16.80 -5.91
C LYS A 513 10.57 -16.49 -7.37
N GLN A 514 9.54 -17.14 -7.91
CA GLN A 514 9.13 -16.96 -9.31
C GLN A 514 8.55 -15.56 -9.56
N ILE A 515 7.77 -15.03 -8.61
CA ILE A 515 7.29 -13.64 -8.64
C ILE A 515 8.47 -12.69 -8.71
N GLY A 516 9.45 -12.85 -7.81
CA GLY A 516 10.66 -12.07 -7.76
C GLY A 516 11.44 -12.08 -9.08
N ILE A 517 11.61 -13.25 -9.69
CA ILE A 517 12.27 -13.35 -11.00
C ILE A 517 11.53 -12.52 -12.04
N ALA A 518 10.21 -12.65 -12.14
CA ALA A 518 9.44 -11.91 -13.15
C ALA A 518 9.55 -10.40 -12.96
N VAL A 519 9.28 -9.88 -11.75
CA VAL A 519 9.25 -8.44 -11.52
C VAL A 519 10.62 -7.77 -11.65
N ASN A 520 11.68 -8.41 -11.13
CA ASN A 520 13.01 -7.81 -11.13
C ASN A 520 13.70 -7.89 -12.50
N GLU A 521 13.28 -8.81 -13.38
CA GLU A 521 13.84 -8.92 -14.72
C GLU A 521 13.06 -8.09 -15.74
N LEU A 522 11.72 -8.06 -15.67
CA LEU A 522 10.90 -7.28 -16.60
C LEU A 522 11.04 -5.77 -16.39
N ILE A 523 11.31 -5.31 -15.17
CA ILE A 523 11.51 -3.88 -14.88
C ILE A 523 12.76 -3.28 -15.56
N LYS A 524 13.67 -4.12 -16.08
CA LYS A 524 14.82 -3.68 -16.87
C LYS A 524 14.44 -3.23 -18.28
N LEU A 525 13.21 -3.51 -18.71
CA LEU A 525 12.63 -3.06 -19.98
C LEU A 525 11.97 -1.68 -19.81
N PRO A 526 11.86 -0.88 -20.89
CA PRO A 526 11.18 0.41 -20.84
C PRO A 526 9.65 0.23 -20.87
N LEU A 527 9.07 -0.43 -19.85
CA LEU A 527 7.69 -0.91 -19.84
C LEU A 527 6.65 0.16 -20.23
N ASN A 528 6.82 1.41 -19.80
CA ASN A 528 5.93 2.52 -20.12
C ASN A 528 5.83 2.81 -21.64
N ALA A 529 6.89 2.52 -22.40
CA ALA A 529 6.91 2.69 -23.85
C ALA A 529 6.43 1.44 -24.61
N MET A 530 6.08 0.36 -23.90
CA MET A 530 5.76 -0.93 -24.51
C MET A 530 4.26 -1.26 -24.44
N ALA A 531 3.79 -1.98 -25.47
CA ALA A 531 2.41 -2.41 -25.62
C ALA A 531 2.32 -3.88 -26.11
N PRO A 532 1.19 -4.57 -25.90
CA PRO A 532 0.98 -5.92 -26.42
C PRO A 532 0.97 -5.97 -27.95
N HIS A 533 1.76 -6.87 -28.53
CA HIS A 533 1.98 -7.01 -29.98
C HIS A 533 2.09 -8.47 -30.45
N ASN A 534 1.14 -9.35 -30.06
CA ASN A 534 1.16 -10.75 -30.51
C ASN A 534 1.04 -10.89 -32.04
N ASP A 535 0.55 -9.87 -32.74
CA ASP A 535 0.51 -9.77 -34.21
C ASP A 535 1.90 -9.83 -34.88
N LEU A 536 2.96 -9.47 -34.15
CA LEU A 536 4.35 -9.58 -34.63
C LEU A 536 4.90 -11.01 -34.58
N LEU A 537 4.24 -11.94 -33.88
CA LEU A 537 4.71 -13.32 -33.74
C LEU A 537 4.30 -14.19 -34.93
N LYS A 538 5.23 -14.96 -35.49
CA LYS A 538 4.97 -15.86 -36.62
C LYS A 538 4.99 -17.33 -36.20
N GLY A 539 3.86 -18.02 -36.31
CA GLY A 539 3.77 -19.45 -35.98
C GLY A 539 3.93 -19.80 -34.49
N MET A 540 3.64 -18.85 -33.61
CA MET A 540 3.77 -19.02 -32.14
C MET A 540 2.40 -18.91 -31.43
N PRO A 541 1.52 -19.93 -31.51
CA PRO A 541 0.17 -19.86 -30.94
C PRO A 541 0.12 -19.83 -29.40
N ASN A 542 1.22 -20.17 -28.72
CA ASN A 542 1.38 -20.02 -27.28
C ASN A 542 2.30 -18.83 -26.92
N GLY A 543 2.57 -17.96 -27.89
CA GLY A 543 3.48 -16.83 -27.75
C GLY A 543 2.78 -15.59 -27.20
N PHE A 544 3.55 -14.76 -26.49
CA PHE A 544 3.17 -13.43 -26.02
C PHE A 544 4.27 -12.46 -26.40
N CYS A 545 3.92 -11.27 -26.85
CA CYS A 545 4.88 -10.23 -27.20
C CYS A 545 4.47 -8.91 -26.55
N LEU A 546 5.35 -8.38 -25.72
CA LEU A 546 5.30 -7.00 -25.25
C LEU A 546 6.42 -6.25 -25.98
N ALA A 547 6.12 -5.16 -26.67
CA ALA A 547 7.10 -4.49 -27.51
C ALA A 547 6.93 -2.98 -27.56
N GLN A 548 8.05 -2.30 -27.79
CA GLN A 548 8.12 -1.01 -28.45
C GLN A 548 8.68 -1.27 -29.86
N PRO A 549 7.82 -1.40 -30.88
CA PRO A 549 8.27 -1.73 -32.24
C PRO A 549 9.39 -0.82 -32.73
N GLY A 550 10.41 -1.41 -33.34
CA GLY A 550 11.62 -0.75 -33.80
C GLY A 550 12.74 -0.64 -32.77
N GLU A 551 12.48 -0.89 -31.48
CA GLU A 551 13.43 -0.63 -30.39
C GLU A 551 13.65 -1.86 -29.48
N VAL A 552 12.59 -2.42 -28.90
CA VAL A 552 12.71 -3.55 -27.97
C VAL A 552 11.46 -4.45 -27.97
N TYR A 553 11.68 -5.75 -27.87
CA TYR A 553 10.65 -6.78 -27.86
C TYR A 553 10.97 -7.79 -26.76
N ALA A 554 9.98 -8.14 -25.94
CA ALA A 554 10.02 -9.25 -25.01
C ALA A 554 9.00 -10.29 -25.46
N ILE A 555 9.47 -11.50 -25.74
CA ILE A 555 8.69 -12.58 -26.34
C ILE A 555 8.72 -13.77 -25.43
N TYR A 556 7.57 -14.30 -25.05
CA TYR A 556 7.47 -15.47 -24.19
C TYR A 556 6.68 -16.57 -24.87
N ASP A 557 7.19 -17.81 -24.87
CA ASP A 557 6.42 -18.99 -25.30
C ASP A 557 6.30 -19.96 -24.13
N GLN A 558 5.06 -20.36 -23.86
CA GLN A 558 4.68 -21.17 -22.71
C GLN A 558 5.21 -22.61 -22.75
N LYS A 559 5.68 -23.09 -23.92
CA LYS A 559 5.98 -24.51 -24.13
C LYS A 559 7.40 -24.80 -24.58
N LYS A 560 8.16 -23.78 -24.99
CA LYS A 560 9.45 -23.98 -25.66
C LYS A 560 10.32 -22.73 -25.63
N GLY A 561 11.61 -22.94 -25.80
CA GLY A 561 12.63 -21.91 -26.03
C GLY A 561 13.23 -22.02 -27.43
N ARG A 562 12.47 -22.47 -28.43
CA ARG A 562 12.95 -22.66 -29.82
C ARG A 562 11.90 -22.31 -30.86
N GLY A 563 12.36 -21.97 -32.06
CA GLY A 563 11.49 -21.60 -33.18
C GLY A 563 10.69 -20.33 -32.89
N PHE A 564 11.35 -19.37 -32.22
CA PHE A 564 10.82 -18.03 -32.01
C PHE A 564 11.00 -17.25 -33.31
N ARG A 565 9.91 -16.71 -33.84
CA ARG A 565 9.93 -15.93 -35.08
C ARG A 565 9.19 -14.62 -34.91
N LEU A 566 9.88 -13.55 -35.28
CA LEU A 566 9.43 -12.18 -35.09
C LEU A 566 9.38 -11.45 -36.42
N ASP A 567 8.28 -10.74 -36.67
CA ASP A 567 8.16 -9.81 -37.77
C ASP A 567 8.92 -8.52 -37.48
N LEU A 568 10.06 -8.33 -38.16
CA LEU A 568 10.84 -7.10 -38.11
C LEU A 568 10.82 -6.36 -39.46
N THR A 569 9.84 -6.63 -40.33
CA THR A 569 9.77 -6.04 -41.67
C THR A 569 9.75 -4.50 -41.66
N ASP A 570 9.03 -3.90 -40.71
CA ASP A 570 8.97 -2.45 -40.53
C ASP A 570 10.08 -1.87 -39.63
N ALA A 571 10.88 -2.74 -38.99
CA ALA A 571 11.99 -2.33 -38.13
C ALA A 571 13.30 -2.21 -38.92
N GLN A 572 14.18 -1.32 -38.50
CA GLN A 572 15.49 -1.08 -39.16
C GLN A 572 16.62 -1.20 -38.15
N GLY A 573 17.80 -1.60 -38.64
CA GLY A 573 19.01 -1.76 -37.84
C GLY A 573 19.26 -3.21 -37.40
N GLU A 574 20.29 -3.38 -36.58
CA GLU A 574 20.66 -4.65 -35.97
C GLU A 574 20.08 -4.76 -34.56
N PHE A 575 19.63 -5.95 -34.20
CA PHE A 575 19.02 -6.24 -32.91
C PHE A 575 19.79 -7.35 -32.21
N GLU A 576 20.20 -7.10 -30.97
CA GLU A 576 20.74 -8.10 -30.06
C GLU A 576 19.62 -9.06 -29.60
N VAL A 577 19.92 -10.35 -29.54
CA VAL A 577 19.02 -11.41 -29.06
C VAL A 577 19.55 -11.99 -27.76
N LYS A 578 18.72 -11.96 -26.72
CA LYS A 578 19.01 -12.49 -25.38
C LYS A 578 17.87 -13.34 -24.84
N TRP A 579 18.17 -14.18 -23.86
CA TRP A 579 17.24 -15.13 -23.28
C TRP A 579 17.24 -15.01 -21.76
N LEU A 580 16.05 -14.84 -21.20
CA LEU A 580 15.76 -14.84 -19.78
C LEU A 580 15.10 -16.16 -19.40
N ASN A 581 15.70 -16.87 -18.44
CA ASN A 581 15.14 -18.08 -17.88
C ASN A 581 14.11 -17.74 -16.77
N PRO A 582 12.81 -17.94 -17.00
CA PRO A 582 11.76 -17.59 -16.02
C PRO A 582 11.75 -18.48 -14.78
N ARG A 583 12.46 -19.61 -14.77
CA ARG A 583 12.54 -20.57 -13.66
C ARG A 583 13.66 -20.23 -12.67
N SER A 584 14.80 -19.80 -13.20
CA SER A 584 16.01 -19.55 -12.41
C SER A 584 16.34 -18.07 -12.27
N GLY A 585 15.84 -17.20 -13.18
CA GLY A 585 16.31 -15.83 -13.32
C GLY A 585 17.79 -15.77 -13.72
N GLY A 586 18.45 -14.67 -13.38
CA GLY A 586 19.87 -14.43 -13.63
C GLY A 586 20.14 -13.55 -14.87
N PRO A 587 21.42 -13.35 -15.22
CA PRO A 587 21.80 -12.56 -16.39
C PRO A 587 21.18 -13.08 -17.67
N TRP A 588 20.73 -12.18 -18.55
CA TRP A 588 20.19 -12.60 -19.83
C TRP A 588 21.31 -13.20 -20.70
N ALA A 589 21.07 -14.42 -21.18
CA ALA A 589 22.07 -15.23 -21.86
C ALA A 589 21.94 -15.14 -23.39
N THR A 590 23.04 -15.37 -24.09
CA THR A 590 23.02 -15.51 -25.56
C THR A 590 22.63 -16.94 -25.93
N GLY A 591 21.66 -17.09 -26.83
CA GLY A 591 21.23 -18.38 -27.37
C GLY A 591 22.03 -18.80 -28.60
N SER A 592 21.43 -19.62 -29.47
CA SER A 592 22.08 -20.04 -30.74
C SER A 592 22.22 -18.90 -31.76
N VAL A 593 21.40 -17.85 -31.63
CA VAL A 593 21.47 -16.61 -32.40
C VAL A 593 21.75 -15.46 -31.45
N ALA A 594 22.77 -14.65 -31.77
CA ALA A 594 23.18 -13.51 -30.95
C ALA A 594 22.62 -12.17 -31.45
N ALA A 595 22.34 -12.06 -32.75
CA ALA A 595 21.80 -10.86 -33.36
C ALA A 595 20.99 -11.19 -34.62
N VAL A 596 20.04 -10.31 -34.95
CA VAL A 596 19.22 -10.37 -36.17
C VAL A 596 19.08 -8.99 -36.79
N SER A 597 19.01 -8.93 -38.13
CA SER A 597 18.75 -7.69 -38.86
C SER A 597 17.26 -7.42 -39.01
N GLY A 598 16.86 -6.15 -38.88
CA GLY A 598 15.53 -5.67 -39.28
C GLY A 598 15.29 -5.73 -40.80
N GLY A 599 14.09 -5.34 -41.22
CA GLY A 599 13.64 -5.33 -42.62
C GLY A 599 13.10 -6.66 -43.14
N LYS A 600 12.94 -7.67 -42.27
CA LYS A 600 12.47 -9.01 -42.62
C LYS A 600 11.89 -9.76 -41.41
N GLU A 601 11.21 -10.88 -41.66
CA GLU A 601 10.96 -11.88 -40.62
C GLU A 601 12.29 -12.47 -40.14
N ALA A 602 12.46 -12.55 -38.82
CA ALA A 602 13.68 -13.05 -38.18
C ALA A 602 13.40 -14.33 -37.39
N ASP A 603 14.30 -15.32 -37.53
CA ASP A 603 14.39 -16.48 -36.64
C ASP A 603 15.34 -16.12 -35.49
N LEU A 604 14.83 -16.19 -34.26
CA LEU A 604 15.56 -15.79 -33.05
C LEU A 604 16.38 -16.94 -32.45
N GLY A 605 16.39 -18.10 -33.11
CA GLY A 605 17.16 -19.26 -32.70
C GLY A 605 16.54 -20.01 -31.52
N GLU A 606 17.43 -20.58 -30.70
CA GLU A 606 17.11 -21.41 -29.54
C GLU A 606 17.73 -20.82 -28.28
N ALA A 607 17.02 -20.98 -27.17
CA ALA A 607 17.50 -20.68 -25.84
C ALA A 607 18.77 -21.51 -25.51
N PRO A 608 19.64 -21.02 -24.60
CA PRO A 608 20.92 -21.66 -24.30
C PRO A 608 20.81 -23.10 -23.78
N ASP A 609 19.72 -23.42 -23.09
CA ASP A 609 19.43 -24.75 -22.55
C ASP A 609 17.91 -24.97 -22.46
N THR A 610 17.50 -26.19 -22.08
CA THR A 610 16.09 -26.57 -21.80
C THR A 610 15.10 -26.02 -22.83
N ALA A 611 15.42 -26.15 -24.12
CA ALA A 611 14.66 -25.54 -25.22
C ALA A 611 13.24 -26.14 -25.40
N ASP A 612 12.94 -27.22 -24.69
CA ASP A 612 11.61 -27.84 -24.53
C ASP A 612 10.83 -27.31 -23.32
N GLN A 613 11.36 -26.31 -22.62
CA GLN A 613 10.70 -25.56 -21.55
C GLN A 613 10.47 -24.11 -21.97
N ASP A 614 9.69 -23.38 -21.17
CA ASP A 614 9.28 -22.02 -21.50
C ASP A 614 10.43 -21.00 -21.38
N TRP A 615 10.50 -19.98 -22.23
CA TRP A 615 11.57 -18.98 -22.17
C TRP A 615 11.06 -17.61 -22.58
N CYS A 616 11.69 -16.56 -22.04
CA CYS A 616 11.49 -15.19 -22.49
C CYS A 616 12.69 -14.75 -23.34
N CYS A 617 12.47 -14.49 -24.62
CA CYS A 617 13.45 -13.94 -25.55
C CYS A 617 13.32 -12.40 -25.58
N ILE A 618 14.42 -11.70 -25.33
CA ILE A 618 14.52 -10.25 -25.42
C ILE A 618 15.28 -9.90 -26.69
N VAL A 619 14.66 -9.10 -27.57
CA VAL A 619 15.26 -8.58 -28.80
C VAL A 619 15.36 -7.07 -28.66
N ARG A 620 16.56 -6.51 -28.73
CA ARG A 620 16.80 -5.07 -28.49
C ARG A 620 17.71 -4.49 -29.54
N LYS A 621 17.35 -3.33 -30.09
CA LYS A 621 18.16 -2.58 -31.05
C LYS A 621 19.53 -2.24 -30.46
N GLN A 622 20.59 -2.41 -31.25
CA GLN A 622 21.97 -2.11 -30.86
C GLN A 622 22.29 -0.61 -30.88
#